data_AF-A0A7X6A9E2-F1
#
_entry.id   AF-A0A7X6A9E2-F1
#
_cell.length_a   1.000
_cell.length_b   1.000
_cell.length_c   1.000
_cell.angle_alpha   90.00
_cell.angle_beta   90.00
_cell.angle_gamma   90.00
#
_symmetry.space_group_name_H-M   'P 1'
#
loop_
_entity.id
_entity.type
_entity.pdbx_description
1 polymer ?
#
loop_
_entity_poly.entity_id
_entity_poly.type
_entity_poly.pdbx_seq_one_letter_code
_entity_poly.pdbx_strand_id
1 'polypeptide(L)'
;KALLRNVVVADNGSTDSTAAVAGRAGATVIRANRRGYGSACLAGIAHLAALREPPRLVVFLDADYSDHPDELPQLIEPLRRGEADLV
;
A
#
# COMPACT_ATOMS: atom_id res chain seq x y z
N LYS A 1 10.12 13.76 9.37
CA LYS A 1 10.41 12.39 8.89
C LYS A 1 9.24 11.96 8.03
N ALA A 2 9.46 11.39 6.85
CA ALA A 2 8.37 10.85 6.03
C ALA A 2 7.56 9.85 6.86
N LEU A 3 6.23 9.97 6.85
CA LEU A 3 5.31 9.11 7.62
C LEU A 3 5.40 7.64 7.14
N LEU A 4 5.73 7.45 5.87
CA LEU A 4 5.75 6.16 5.19
C LEU A 4 7.18 5.72 4.91
N ARG A 5 7.48 4.45 5.17
CA ARG A 5 8.76 3.81 4.83
C ARG A 5 8.74 3.16 3.45
N ASN A 6 7.62 2.53 3.10
CA ASN A 6 7.44 1.81 1.84
C ASN A 6 6.15 2.31 1.17
N VAL A 7 6.20 2.52 -0.14
CA VAL A 7 5.03 2.75 -0.98
C VAL A 7 5.01 1.67 -2.05
N VAL A 8 4.00 0.81 -2.01
CA VAL A 8 3.87 -0.35 -2.91
C VAL A 8 2.58 -0.20 -3.70
N VAL A 9 2.68 -0.27 -5.03
CA VAL A 9 1.52 -0.33 -5.91
C VAL A 9 1.38 -1.75 -6.43
N ALA A 10 0.29 -2.42 -6.03
CA ALA A 10 -0.06 -3.74 -6.55
C ALA A 10 -0.91 -3.57 -7.83
N ASP A 11 -0.24 -3.61 -8.98
CA ASP A 11 -0.88 -3.55 -10.29
C ASP A 11 -1.80 -4.76 -10.49
N ASN A 12 -3.10 -4.49 -10.54
CA ASN A 12 -4.17 -5.47 -10.65
C ASN A 12 -4.56 -5.77 -12.11
N GLY A 13 -3.62 -5.57 -13.04
CA GLY A 13 -3.81 -5.82 -14.47
C GLY A 13 -4.24 -4.58 -15.24
N SER A 14 -3.65 -3.42 -14.92
CA SER A 14 -3.80 -2.20 -15.70
C SER A 14 -3.33 -2.41 -17.14
N THR A 15 -4.06 -1.84 -18.10
CA THR A 15 -3.72 -1.85 -19.54
C THR A 15 -3.22 -0.50 -20.03
N ASP A 16 -3.17 0.49 -19.14
CA ASP A 16 -2.70 1.84 -19.39
C ASP A 16 -1.29 2.06 -18.82
N SER A 17 -0.92 3.32 -18.60
CA SER A 17 0.41 3.68 -18.08
C SER A 17 0.52 3.65 -16.55
N THR A 18 -0.47 3.15 -15.80
CA THR A 18 -0.52 3.21 -14.32
C THR A 18 0.77 2.68 -13.68
N ALA A 19 1.19 1.45 -14.02
CA ALA A 19 2.39 0.84 -13.47
C ALA A 19 3.65 1.67 -13.77
N ALA A 20 3.77 2.20 -14.98
CA ALA A 20 4.93 3.00 -15.39
C ALA A 20 4.97 4.36 -14.68
N VAL A 21 3.81 5.00 -14.49
CA VAL A 21 3.69 6.27 -13.75
C VAL A 21 4.05 6.07 -12.28
N ALA A 22 3.50 5.04 -11.63
CA ALA A 22 3.78 4.72 -10.24
C ALA A 22 5.28 4.46 -9.99
N GLY A 23 5.92 3.67 -10.85
CA GLY A 23 7.35 3.41 -10.75
C GLY A 23 8.20 4.67 -10.93
N ARG A 24 7.86 5.54 -11.89
CA ARG A 24 8.55 6.84 -12.06
C ARG A 24 8.36 7.79 -10.88
N ALA A 25 7.24 7.68 -10.16
CA ALA A 25 7.00 8.43 -8.93
C ALA A 25 7.74 7.86 -7.70
N GLY A 26 8.46 6.74 -7.84
CA GLY A 26 9.28 6.14 -6.79
C GLY A 26 8.58 5.05 -5.99
N ALA A 27 7.38 4.61 -6.38
CA ALA A 27 6.73 3.46 -5.76
C ALA A 27 7.36 2.14 -6.23
N THR A 28 7.37 1.14 -5.35
CA THR A 28 7.65 -0.24 -5.75
C THR A 28 6.39 -0.81 -6.40
N VAL A 29 6.47 -1.13 -7.70
CA VAL A 29 5.34 -1.70 -8.42
C VAL A 29 5.48 -3.21 -8.47
N ILE A 30 4.46 -3.92 -8.00
CA ILE A 30 4.36 -5.38 -8.09
C ILE A 30 3.12 -5.74 -8.90
N ARG A 31 3.14 -6.90 -9.57
CA ARG A 31 1.99 -7.39 -10.33
C ARG A 31 1.20 -8.38 -9.48
N ALA A 32 -0.11 -8.21 -9.41
CA ALA A 32 -1.00 -9.23 -8.85
C ALA A 32 -1.23 -10.33 -9.90
N ASN A 33 -0.92 -11.58 -9.55
CA ASN A 33 -1.02 -12.72 -10.47
C ASN A 33 -2.46 -13.01 -10.92
N ARG A 34 -3.45 -12.63 -10.13
CA ARG A 34 -4.88 -12.77 -10.42
C ARG A 34 -5.56 -11.40 -10.27
N ARG A 35 -6.47 -11.08 -11.19
CA ARG A 35 -7.28 -9.86 -11.10
C ARG A 35 -8.25 -9.93 -9.92
N GLY A 36 -8.35 -8.85 -9.16
CA GLY A 36 -9.30 -8.62 -8.08
C GLY A 36 -8.66 -7.88 -6.91
N TYR A 37 -9.41 -6.98 -6.27
CA TYR A 37 -8.92 -6.13 -5.18
C TYR A 37 -8.24 -6.94 -4.07
N GLY A 38 -8.90 -7.97 -3.55
CA GLY A 38 -8.32 -8.83 -2.52
C GLY A 38 -7.04 -9.56 -2.97
N SER A 39 -6.92 -9.91 -4.25
CA SER A 39 -5.68 -10.52 -4.78
C SER A 39 -4.53 -9.52 -4.84
N ALA A 40 -4.83 -8.25 -5.12
CA ALA A 40 -3.84 -7.17 -5.08
C ALA A 40 -3.38 -6.89 -3.65
N CYS A 41 -4.32 -6.83 -2.69
CA CYS A 41 -4.00 -6.67 -1.27
C CYS A 41 -3.10 -7.80 -0.75
N LEU A 42 -3.42 -9.05 -1.06
CA LEU A 42 -2.62 -10.21 -0.66
C LEU A 42 -1.22 -10.20 -1.29
N ALA A 43 -1.10 -9.80 -2.56
CA ALA A 43 0.20 -9.66 -3.21
C ALA A 43 1.05 -8.57 -2.53
N GLY A 44 0.43 -7.44 -2.16
CA GLY A 44 1.07 -6.36 -1.40
C GLY A 44 1.58 -6.83 -0.04
N ILE A 45 0.72 -7.52 0.74
CA ILE A 45 1.10 -8.08 2.05
C ILE A 45 2.27 -9.07 1.89
N ALA A 46 2.18 -9.99 0.93
CA ALA A 46 3.22 -11.00 0.70
C ALA A 46 4.57 -10.35 0.34
N HIS A 47 4.55 -9.31 -0.51
CA HIS A 47 5.75 -8.55 -0.83
C HIS A 47 6.35 -7.85 0.40
N LEU A 48 5.52 -7.15 1.18
CA LEU A 48 5.95 -6.44 2.38
C LEU A 48 6.51 -7.39 3.46
N ALA A 49 5.92 -8.58 3.61
CA ALA A 49 6.36 -9.60 4.55
C ALA A 49 7.71 -10.23 4.16
N ALA A 50 8.05 -10.25 2.87
CA ALA A 50 9.32 -10.78 2.37
C ALA A 50 10.48 -9.76 2.44
N LEU A 51 10.23 -8.51 2.82
CA LEU A 51 11.28 -7.51 3.00
C LEU A 51 12.21 -7.90 4.15
N ARG A 52 13.48 -7.48 4.07
CA ARG A 52 14.47 -7.66 5.16
C ARG A 52 13.97 -7.11 6.50
N GLU A 53 13.22 -6.02 6.45
CA GLU A 53 12.55 -5.43 7.62
C GLU A 53 11.06 -5.24 7.30
N PRO A 54 10.20 -6.22 7.61
CA PRO A 54 8.75 -6.10 7.38
C PRO A 54 8.14 -4.94 8.17
N PRO A 55 7.11 -4.25 7.63
CA PRO A 55 6.43 -3.19 8.37
C PRO A 55 5.55 -3.77 9.48
N ARG A 56 5.37 -3.01 10.56
CA ARG A 56 4.44 -3.36 11.65
C ARG A 56 3.00 -2.90 11.38
N LEU A 57 2.84 -1.90 10.53
CA LEU A 57 1.55 -1.34 10.12
C LEU A 57 1.50 -1.35 8.60
N VAL A 58 0.36 -1.77 8.05
CA VAL A 58 0.06 -1.73 6.62
C VAL A 58 -1.22 -0.92 6.46
N VAL A 59 -1.20 0.02 5.52
CA VAL A 59 -2.39 0.78 5.14
C VAL A 59 -2.71 0.44 3.69
N PHE A 60 -3.97 0.11 3.43
CA PHE A 60 -4.51 0.05 2.08
C PHE A 60 -5.07 1.42 1.73
N LEU A 61 -4.76 1.88 0.52
CA LEU A 61 -5.17 3.18 0.00
C LEU A 61 -5.51 3.00 -1.48
N ASP A 62 -6.69 3.47 -1.89
CA ASP A 62 -7.07 3.42 -3.30
C ASP A 62 -6.25 4.42 -4.14
N ALA A 63 -5.76 3.94 -5.29
CA ALA A 63 -4.81 4.66 -6.15
C ALA A 63 -5.47 5.69 -7.08
N ASP A 64 -6.75 6.00 -6.86
CA ASP A 64 -7.56 6.94 -7.64
C ASP A 64 -7.85 8.24 -6.88
N TYR A 65 -7.26 8.41 -5.69
CA TYR A 65 -7.43 9.59 -4.82
C TYR A 65 -8.83 9.73 -4.21
N SER A 66 -9.62 8.65 -4.19
CA SER A 66 -10.86 8.60 -3.41
C SER A 66 -10.59 8.72 -1.91
N ASP A 67 -9.47 8.17 -1.43
CA ASP A 67 -8.92 8.38 -0.09
C ASP A 67 -7.79 9.42 -0.11
N HIS A 68 -7.86 10.43 0.75
CA HIS A 68 -6.84 11.49 0.79
C HIS A 68 -5.64 11.08 1.67
N PRO A 69 -4.39 11.02 1.13
CA PRO A 69 -3.22 10.56 1.89
C PRO A 69 -2.91 11.37 3.15
N ASP A 70 -3.31 12.65 3.21
CA ASP A 70 -3.09 13.49 4.38
C ASP A 70 -3.91 13.07 5.60
N GLU A 71 -4.92 12.20 5.44
CA GLU A 71 -5.71 11.63 6.53
C GLU A 71 -5.03 10.42 7.19
N LEU A 72 -3.99 9.85 6.57
CA LEU A 72 -3.23 8.70 7.10
C LEU A 72 -2.79 8.85 8.57
N PRO A 73 -2.30 10.01 9.04
CA PRO A 73 -1.95 10.17 10.45
C PRO A 73 -3.11 9.89 11.41
N GLN A 74 -4.34 10.23 11.04
CA GLN A 74 -5.53 10.04 11.87
C GLN A 74 -5.89 8.55 11.98
N LEU A 75 -5.75 7.79 10.87
CA LEU A 75 -5.97 6.33 10.85
C LEU A 75 -4.91 5.56 11.62
N ILE A 76 -3.65 6.02 11.58
CA ILE A 76 -2.52 5.32 12.19
C ILE A 76 -2.44 5.54 13.71
N GLU A 77 -2.96 6.65 14.23
CA GLU A 77 -2.79 7.02 15.64
C GLU A 77 -3.37 6.00 16.64
N PRO A 78 -4.61 5.46 16.46
CA PRO A 78 -5.14 4.43 17.36
C PRO A 78 -4.28 3.16 17.39
N LEU A 79 -3.74 2.75 16.22
CA LEU A 79 -2.85 1.61 16.09
C LEU A 79 -1.51 1.85 16.81
N ARG A 80 -0.96 3.08 16.72
CA ARG A 80 0.29 3.45 17.40
C ARG A 80 0.15 3.51 18.92
N ARG A 81 -1.03 3.87 19.42
CA ARG A 81 -1.35 3.90 20.86
C ARG A 81 -1.70 2.53 21.42
N GLY A 82 -1.86 1.52 20.57
CA GLY A 82 -2.30 0.19 20.98
C GLY A 82 -3.78 0.17 21.41
N GLU A 83 -4.57 1.12 20.92
CA GLU A 83 -6.00 1.23 21.19
C GLU A 83 -6.85 0.39 20.22
N ALA A 84 -6.27 0.00 19.09
CA ALA A 84 -6.89 -0.86 18.08
C ALA A 84 -5.84 -1.73 17.37
N ASP A 85 -6.30 -2.87 16.84
CA ASP A 85 -5.51 -3.76 15.95
C ASP A 85 -5.82 -3.51 14.46
N LEU A 86 -6.97 -2.90 14.16
CA LEU A 86 -7.47 -2.55 12.83
C LEU A 86 -8.37 -1.31 12.93
N VAL A 87 -8.26 -0.40 11.95
CA VAL A 87 -9.07 0.83 11.81
C VAL A 87 -9.68 0.85 10.41
#